data_AF-K3W549-F1
#
_entry.id   AF-K3W549-F1
#
_cell.length_a   1.000
_cell.length_b   1.000
_cell.length_c   1.000
_cell.angle_alpha   90.00
_cell.angle_beta   90.00
_cell.angle_gamma   90.00
#
_symmetry.space_group_name_H-M   'P 1'
#
loop_
_entity.id
_entity.type
_entity.pdbx_description
1 polymer ?
#
loop_
_entity_poly.entity_id
_entity_poly.type
_entity_poly.pdbx_seq_one_letter_code
_entity_poly.pdbx_strand_id
1 'polypeptide(L)'
;MPTKKTASVERLKEYIDFMIPRLGLLLNFSMVKPFRKLKLRRFIRVQKKLRKMYLQLTEGAGRHMIAGFGDWSNRDIAGLIKKCPSGPVKQFERKLREFCTVGPIDEYRTSKVHADCHTPLVYQYCQRLCRGVVERRLKTYSVLHCPHNGCFGMTVNRDANASRNILHLLQRQVQGTP
;
A
#
# COMPACT_ATOMS: atom_id res chain seq x y z
N MET A 1 -23.81 13.01 11.46
CA MET A 1 -24.77 13.92 10.82
C MET A 1 -25.89 13.07 10.23
N PRO A 2 -27.12 13.17 10.75
CA PRO A 2 -28.27 12.47 10.18
C PRO A 2 -28.47 12.89 8.72
N THR A 3 -28.75 11.92 7.86
CA THR A 3 -29.02 12.16 6.44
C THR A 3 -30.41 12.77 6.27
N LYS A 4 -30.50 13.93 5.63
CA LYS A 4 -31.74 14.70 5.44
C LYS A 4 -32.90 13.90 4.84
N LYS A 5 -32.62 12.84 4.07
CA LYS A 5 -33.64 12.03 3.37
C LYS A 5 -34.19 10.86 4.18
N THR A 6 -33.52 10.42 5.25
CA THR A 6 -33.82 9.16 5.93
C THR A 6 -33.88 9.25 7.45
N ALA A 7 -33.52 10.40 8.03
CA ALA A 7 -33.60 10.59 9.47
C ALA A 7 -35.01 11.07 9.88
N SER A 8 -35.50 10.57 11.01
CA SER A 8 -36.73 11.08 11.62
C SER A 8 -36.55 12.51 12.11
N VAL A 9 -37.67 13.22 12.30
CA VAL A 9 -37.68 14.63 12.72
C VAL A 9 -37.07 14.79 14.11
N GLU A 10 -37.35 13.85 15.01
CA GLU A 10 -36.86 13.81 16.39
C GLU A 10 -35.32 13.70 16.40
N ARG A 11 -34.78 12.80 15.58
CA ARG A 11 -33.33 12.60 15.46
C ARG A 11 -32.62 13.80 14.81
N LEU A 12 -33.33 14.55 13.96
CA LEU A 12 -32.84 15.80 13.41
C LEU A 12 -32.80 16.89 14.49
N LYS A 13 -33.83 16.98 15.33
CA LYS A 13 -33.92 17.93 16.45
C LYS A 13 -32.82 17.69 17.49
N GLU A 14 -32.63 16.45 17.91
CA GLU A 14 -31.52 16.04 18.80
C GLU A 14 -30.15 16.45 18.24
N TYR A 15 -29.96 16.28 16.92
CA TYR A 15 -28.72 16.69 16.28
C TYR A 15 -28.55 18.21 16.23
N ILE A 16 -29.62 18.96 16.01
CA ILE A 16 -29.58 20.44 16.03
C ILE A 16 -29.25 20.93 17.44
N ASP A 17 -29.93 20.42 18.47
CA ASP A 17 -29.68 20.75 19.87
C ASP A 17 -28.25 20.39 20.29
N PHE A 18 -27.71 19.29 19.75
CA PHE A 18 -26.31 18.94 19.92
C PHE A 18 -25.36 19.91 19.18
N MET A 19 -25.68 20.32 17.96
CA MET A 19 -24.76 21.09 17.11
C MET A 19 -24.73 22.59 17.42
N ILE A 20 -25.87 23.21 17.72
CA ILE A 20 -25.99 24.66 17.99
C ILE A 20 -24.96 25.14 19.02
N PRO A 21 -24.84 24.56 20.24
CA PRO A 21 -23.88 25.03 21.22
C PRO A 21 -22.42 24.81 20.80
N ARG A 22 -22.17 23.90 19.85
CA ARG A 22 -20.83 23.56 19.36
C ARG A 22 -20.45 24.35 18.09
N LEU A 23 -21.40 25.05 17.49
CA LEU A 23 -21.21 25.73 16.21
C LEU A 23 -20.19 26.87 16.33
N GLY A 24 -20.25 27.66 17.40
CA GLY A 24 -19.28 28.73 17.66
C GLY A 24 -17.84 28.20 17.78
N LEU A 25 -17.66 27.07 18.48
CA LEU A 25 -16.35 26.41 18.58
C LEU A 25 -15.84 25.94 17.20
N LEU A 26 -16.71 25.32 16.40
CA LEU A 26 -16.34 24.84 15.05
C LEU A 26 -16.02 26.00 14.09
N LEU A 27 -16.78 27.09 14.16
CA LEU A 27 -16.52 28.30 13.36
C LEU A 27 -15.22 28.96 13.78
N ASN A 28 -14.98 29.15 15.08
CA ASN A 28 -13.71 29.69 15.60
C ASN A 28 -12.53 28.80 15.20
N PHE A 29 -12.69 27.47 15.34
CA PHE A 29 -11.69 26.52 14.87
C PHE A 29 -11.43 26.68 13.37
N SER A 30 -12.46 26.83 12.53
CA SER A 30 -12.28 27.03 11.09
C SER A 30 -11.59 28.37 10.77
N MET A 31 -11.97 29.44 11.45
CA MET A 31 -11.47 30.81 11.26
C MET A 31 -9.98 30.95 11.60
N VAL A 32 -9.50 30.26 12.64
CA VAL A 32 -8.07 30.19 13.00
C VAL A 32 -7.25 29.39 11.96
N LYS A 33 -7.92 28.71 11.02
CA LYS A 33 -7.33 27.88 9.95
C LYS A 33 -6.25 26.88 10.45
N PRO A 34 -6.43 26.19 11.59
CA PRO A 34 -5.46 25.26 12.17
C PRO A 34 -5.20 24.06 11.24
N PHE A 35 -6.14 23.76 10.33
CA PHE A 35 -5.95 22.80 9.25
C PHE A 35 -4.75 23.13 8.35
N ARG A 36 -4.35 24.40 8.20
CA ARG A 36 -3.11 24.77 7.50
C ARG A 36 -1.88 24.26 8.24
N LYS A 37 -1.83 24.49 9.57
CA LYS A 37 -0.77 23.94 10.44
C LYS A 37 -0.76 22.41 10.43
N LEU A 38 -1.92 21.77 10.39
CA LEU A 38 -2.02 20.31 10.27
C LEU A 38 -1.55 19.80 8.89
N LYS A 39 -1.90 20.49 7.80
CA LYS A 39 -1.45 20.18 6.44
C LYS A 39 0.07 20.28 6.33
N LEU A 40 0.67 21.35 6.88
CA LEU A 40 2.13 21.52 6.93
C LEU A 40 2.79 20.42 7.78
N ARG A 41 2.26 20.14 8.98
CA ARG A 41 2.77 19.06 9.84
C ARG A 41 2.70 17.70 9.15
N ARG A 42 1.60 17.38 8.47
CA ARG A 42 1.45 16.17 7.65
C ARG A 42 2.50 16.11 6.55
N PHE A 43 2.68 17.21 5.80
CA PHE A 43 3.70 17.29 4.75
C PHE A 43 5.10 17.01 5.30
N ILE A 44 5.51 17.69 6.39
CA ILE A 44 6.81 17.49 7.04
C ILE A 44 6.99 16.03 7.48
N ARG A 45 5.97 15.43 8.11
CA ARG A 45 6.01 14.03 8.56
C ARG A 45 6.18 13.06 7.40
N VAL A 46 5.46 13.26 6.29
CA VAL A 46 5.60 12.46 5.07
C VAL A 46 7.02 12.57 4.53
N GLN A 47 7.56 13.78 4.39
CA GLN A 47 8.95 13.97 3.91
C GLN A 47 9.97 13.30 4.81
N LYS A 48 9.84 13.43 6.14
CA LYS A 48 10.73 12.75 7.11
C LYS A 48 10.65 11.23 7.00
N LYS A 49 9.45 10.66 6.82
CA LYS A 49 9.27 9.21 6.68
C LYS A 49 9.83 8.70 5.34
N LEU A 50 9.57 9.39 4.23
CA LEU A 50 10.16 9.08 2.93
C LEU A 50 11.69 9.11 3.02
N ARG A 51 12.24 10.13 3.69
CA ARG A 51 13.68 10.24 3.97
C ARG A 51 14.25 9.06 4.72
N LYS A 52 13.60 8.66 5.80
CA LYS A 52 14.02 7.47 6.54
C LYS A 52 14.02 6.22 5.66
N MET A 53 12.98 6.01 4.85
CA MET A 53 12.86 4.81 4.01
C MET A 53 13.94 4.72 2.94
N TYR A 54 14.26 5.79 2.19
CA TYR A 54 15.31 5.69 1.18
C TYR A 54 16.71 5.54 1.81
N LEU A 55 16.98 6.17 2.96
CA LEU A 55 18.26 6.00 3.64
C LEU A 55 18.44 4.55 4.12
N GLN A 56 17.36 3.93 4.59
CA GLN A 56 17.35 2.51 4.96
C GLN A 56 17.56 1.60 3.75
N LEU A 57 16.96 1.91 2.60
CA LEU A 57 17.12 1.09 1.40
C LEU A 57 18.47 1.26 0.71
N THR A 58 19.05 2.45 0.78
CA THR A 58 20.30 2.75 0.05
C THR A 58 21.54 2.37 0.82
N GLU A 59 21.47 2.11 2.14
CA GLU A 59 22.58 1.67 3.02
C GLU A 59 23.95 2.35 2.77
N GLY A 60 23.95 3.58 2.25
CA GLY A 60 25.17 4.30 1.87
C GLY A 60 25.72 4.03 0.46
N ALA A 61 25.19 3.05 -0.27
CA ALA A 61 25.56 2.78 -1.67
C ALA A 61 25.20 3.93 -2.63
N GLY A 62 24.20 4.75 -2.26
CA GLY A 62 23.84 5.97 -2.99
C GLY A 62 23.62 5.71 -4.49
N ARG A 63 24.35 6.45 -5.33
CA ARG A 63 24.22 6.39 -6.79
C ARG A 63 24.78 5.10 -7.43
N HIS A 64 25.58 4.33 -6.70
CA HIS A 64 26.10 3.04 -7.19
C HIS A 64 25.07 1.91 -7.09
N MET A 65 23.93 2.15 -6.44
CA MET A 65 22.83 1.20 -6.36
C MET A 65 21.91 1.31 -7.58
N ILE A 66 21.51 0.16 -8.11
CA ILE A 66 20.38 0.03 -9.03
C ILE A 66 19.23 -0.62 -8.27
N ALA A 67 18.08 0.05 -8.22
CA ALA A 67 16.87 -0.46 -7.60
C ALA A 67 15.84 -0.83 -8.67
N GLY A 68 15.36 -2.07 -8.63
CA GLY A 68 14.22 -2.51 -9.43
C GLY A 68 12.94 -2.03 -8.77
N PHE A 69 12.13 -1.28 -9.51
CA PHE A 69 10.84 -0.79 -9.03
C PHE A 69 9.77 -1.23 -10.01
N GLY A 70 8.71 -1.82 -9.49
CA GLY A 70 7.68 -2.35 -10.36
C GLY A 70 6.97 -1.26 -11.16
N ASP A 71 6.61 -1.56 -12.40
CA ASP A 71 6.07 -0.58 -13.33
C ASP A 71 4.56 -0.35 -13.09
N TRP A 72 4.24 0.77 -12.46
CA TRP A 72 2.87 1.27 -12.25
C TRP A 72 2.42 2.23 -13.37
N SER A 73 3.06 2.18 -14.55
CA SER A 73 2.65 2.91 -15.74
C SER A 73 1.35 2.37 -16.33
N ASN A 74 1.07 1.07 -16.13
CA ASN A 74 -0.06 0.39 -16.74
C ASN A 74 -1.38 0.88 -16.14
N ARG A 75 -2.02 1.81 -16.83
CA ARG A 75 -3.33 2.38 -16.47
C ARG A 75 -4.39 1.36 -16.81
N ASP A 76 -4.76 0.55 -15.82
CA ASP A 76 -6.11 0.03 -15.61
C ASP A 76 -6.90 -0.37 -16.88
N ILE A 77 -6.28 -1.10 -17.82
CA ILE A 77 -6.88 -1.51 -19.12
C ILE A 77 -8.17 -2.32 -18.92
N ALA A 78 -8.42 -2.84 -17.72
CA ALA A 78 -9.60 -3.65 -17.38
C ALA A 78 -10.25 -3.34 -16.01
N GLY A 79 -9.93 -2.21 -15.36
CA GLY A 79 -10.43 -1.93 -13.99
C GLY A 79 -9.91 -2.92 -12.92
N LEU A 80 -8.84 -3.66 -13.24
CA LEU A 80 -8.23 -4.67 -12.37
C LEU A 80 -7.58 -4.03 -11.14
N ILE A 81 -7.06 -2.80 -11.29
CA ILE A 81 -6.53 -2.01 -10.19
C ILE A 81 -7.68 -1.15 -9.69
N LYS A 82 -8.59 -1.76 -8.91
CA LYS A 82 -9.68 -1.04 -8.26
C LYS A 82 -9.10 0.09 -7.38
N LYS A 83 -9.26 1.32 -7.86
CA LYS A 83 -8.90 2.63 -7.25
C LYS A 83 -7.50 3.13 -7.63
N CYS A 84 -7.41 4.44 -7.90
CA CYS A 84 -6.16 5.19 -7.92
C CYS A 84 -5.29 4.77 -6.74
N PRO A 85 -4.00 4.46 -6.92
CA PRO A 85 -3.14 4.09 -5.80
C PRO A 85 -3.07 5.28 -4.84
N SER A 86 -3.81 5.19 -3.74
CA SER A 86 -3.86 6.21 -2.67
C SER A 86 -2.54 6.30 -1.89
N GLY A 87 -1.56 5.46 -2.24
CA GLY A 87 -0.26 5.38 -1.59
C GLY A 87 0.79 6.30 -2.22
N PRO A 88 1.84 6.66 -1.49
CA PRO A 88 2.91 7.53 -1.97
C PRO A 88 3.84 6.83 -2.98
N VAL A 89 3.41 5.77 -3.67
CA VAL A 89 4.28 4.89 -4.49
C VAL A 89 5.04 5.71 -5.54
N LYS A 90 4.34 6.49 -6.37
CA LYS A 90 4.98 7.37 -7.38
C LYS A 90 5.80 8.50 -6.76
N GLN A 91 5.37 9.03 -5.60
CA GLN A 91 6.13 10.06 -4.89
C GLN A 91 7.44 9.49 -4.33
N PHE A 92 7.40 8.26 -3.85
CA PHE A 92 8.52 7.51 -3.31
C PHE A 92 9.50 7.15 -4.42
N GLU A 93 9.02 6.58 -5.52
CA GLU A 93 9.81 6.27 -6.71
C GLU A 93 10.54 7.51 -7.25
N ARG A 94 9.82 8.61 -7.45
CA ARG A 94 10.42 9.88 -7.91
C ARG A 94 11.52 10.36 -6.97
N LYS A 95 11.32 10.22 -5.65
CA LYS A 95 12.33 10.60 -4.67
C LYS A 95 13.50 9.63 -4.65
N LEU A 96 13.27 8.34 -4.84
CA LEU A 96 14.32 7.32 -4.89
C LEU A 96 15.27 7.55 -6.07
N ARG A 97 14.74 7.97 -7.23
CA ARG A 97 15.52 8.37 -8.42
C ARG A 97 16.48 9.54 -8.19
N GLU A 98 16.26 10.38 -7.17
CA GLU A 98 17.21 11.45 -6.83
C GLU A 98 18.50 10.89 -6.19
N PHE A 99 18.47 9.66 -5.65
CA PHE A 99 19.57 9.05 -4.90
C PHE A 99 20.21 7.85 -5.60
N CYS A 100 19.45 7.05 -6.35
CA CYS A 100 19.96 5.88 -7.04
C CYS A 100 19.29 5.68 -8.42
N THR A 101 19.87 4.79 -9.23
CA THR A 101 19.28 4.42 -10.53
C THR A 101 18.08 3.52 -10.27
N VAL A 102 16.91 3.88 -10.81
CA VAL A 102 15.68 3.09 -10.64
C VAL A 102 15.24 2.55 -11.99
N GLY A 103 15.25 1.22 -12.13
CA GLY A 103 14.80 0.52 -13.33
C GLY A 103 13.34 0.07 -13.19
N PRO A 104 12.47 0.33 -14.20
CA PRO A 104 11.12 -0.20 -14.21
C PRO A 104 11.11 -1.71 -14.47
N ILE A 105 10.37 -2.47 -13.66
CA ILE A 105 10.23 -3.92 -13.76
C ILE A 105 8.77 -4.30 -13.99
N ASP A 106 8.48 -5.15 -14.96
CA ASP A 106 7.12 -5.69 -15.10
C ASP A 106 6.77 -6.57 -13.88
N GLU A 107 5.73 -6.18 -13.15
CA GLU A 107 5.26 -6.91 -11.97
C GLU A 107 4.40 -8.15 -12.33
N TYR A 108 4.25 -8.49 -13.60
CA TYR A 108 3.38 -9.59 -14.03
C TYR A 108 3.70 -10.89 -13.28
N ARG A 109 2.74 -11.29 -12.43
CA ARG A 109 2.79 -12.50 -11.59
C ARG A 109 3.96 -12.60 -10.60
N THR A 110 4.73 -11.54 -10.37
CA THR A 110 5.87 -11.56 -9.41
C THR A 110 5.44 -11.99 -8.00
N SER A 111 4.20 -11.66 -7.58
CA SER A 111 3.66 -12.09 -6.30
C SER A 111 2.97 -13.46 -6.31
N LYS A 112 2.89 -14.13 -7.47
CA LYS A 112 2.07 -15.35 -7.68
C LYS A 112 2.90 -16.58 -8.02
N VAL A 113 4.17 -16.42 -8.37
CA VAL A 113 5.11 -17.53 -8.62
C VAL A 113 6.18 -17.53 -7.54
N HIS A 114 6.61 -18.70 -7.11
CA HIS A 114 7.67 -18.81 -6.13
C HIS A 114 9.00 -18.31 -6.70
N ALA A 115 9.76 -17.52 -5.95
CA ALA A 115 11.00 -16.94 -6.43
C ALA A 115 12.07 -17.99 -6.78
N ASP A 116 12.14 -19.07 -6.01
CA ASP A 116 13.19 -20.08 -6.18
C ASP A 116 12.85 -21.18 -7.20
N CYS A 117 11.59 -21.62 -7.24
CA CYS A 117 11.18 -22.79 -8.05
C CYS A 117 10.19 -22.44 -9.16
N HIS A 118 9.80 -21.17 -9.28
CA HIS A 118 8.86 -20.63 -10.28
C HIS A 118 7.48 -21.30 -10.34
N THR A 119 7.18 -22.20 -9.40
CA THR A 119 5.88 -22.87 -9.29
C THR A 119 4.81 -21.85 -8.85
N PRO A 120 3.60 -21.89 -9.42
CA PRO A 120 2.49 -21.05 -8.96
C PRO A 120 2.18 -21.27 -7.49
N LEU A 121 2.12 -20.17 -6.74
CA LEU A 121 1.78 -20.17 -5.33
C LEU A 121 0.26 -20.23 -5.13
N VAL A 122 -0.16 -20.97 -4.11
CA VAL A 122 -1.56 -21.11 -3.73
C VAL A 122 -1.85 -20.36 -2.43
N TYR A 123 -3.10 -19.92 -2.27
CA TYR A 123 -3.49 -19.20 -1.08
C TYR A 123 -3.75 -20.13 0.09
N GLN A 124 -3.39 -19.67 1.27
CA GLN A 124 -3.80 -20.28 2.52
C GLN A 124 -5.12 -19.69 3.01
N TYR A 125 -5.78 -20.44 3.88
CA TYR A 125 -7.05 -20.04 4.47
C TYR A 125 -6.95 -20.13 5.99
N CYS A 126 -7.41 -19.09 6.68
CA CYS A 126 -7.54 -19.07 8.13
C CYS A 126 -9.00 -18.90 8.53
N GLN A 127 -9.40 -19.50 9.66
CA GLN A 127 -10.66 -19.17 10.29
C GLN A 127 -10.52 -17.80 10.97
N ARG A 128 -11.50 -16.93 10.75
CA ARG A 128 -11.56 -15.61 11.40
C ARG A 128 -12.97 -15.33 11.91
N LEU A 129 -13.04 -14.86 13.13
CA LEU A 129 -14.26 -14.35 13.73
C LEU A 129 -14.65 -13.02 13.06
N CYS A 130 -15.71 -13.06 12.26
CA CYS A 130 -16.26 -11.91 11.57
C CYS A 130 -17.38 -11.29 12.40
N ARG A 131 -17.33 -9.96 12.60
CA ARG A 131 -18.33 -9.20 13.37
C ARG A 131 -18.57 -9.75 14.78
N GLY A 132 -17.56 -10.40 15.37
CA GLY A 132 -17.60 -10.92 16.74
C GLY A 132 -18.47 -12.16 16.97
N VAL A 133 -19.15 -12.70 15.95
CA VAL A 133 -20.16 -13.76 16.15
C VAL A 133 -20.06 -14.89 15.12
N VAL A 134 -19.52 -14.65 13.92
CA VAL A 134 -19.54 -15.64 12.83
C VAL A 134 -18.12 -16.03 12.44
N GLU A 135 -17.73 -17.28 12.65
CA GLU A 135 -16.49 -17.81 12.10
C GLU A 135 -16.61 -18.04 10.59
N ARG A 136 -15.63 -17.53 9.84
CA ARG A 136 -15.55 -17.72 8.39
C ARG A 136 -14.15 -18.15 8.00
N ARG A 137 -14.07 -19.08 7.06
CA ARG A 137 -12.82 -19.44 6.39
C ARG A 137 -12.48 -18.36 5.36
N LEU A 138 -11.46 -17.57 5.65
CA LEU A 138 -11.02 -16.46 4.82
C LEU A 138 -9.64 -16.70 4.23
N LYS A 139 -9.47 -16.16 3.02
CA LYS A 139 -8.22 -16.20 2.27
C LYS A 139 -7.18 -15.27 2.91
N THR A 140 -5.99 -15.80 3.16
CA THR A 140 -4.84 -15.02 3.67
C THR A 140 -4.06 -14.46 2.49
N TYR A 141 -4.02 -13.13 2.35
CA TYR A 141 -3.38 -12.48 1.19
C TYR A 141 -1.89 -12.17 1.37
N SER A 142 -1.41 -12.08 2.60
CA SER A 142 -0.01 -11.74 2.93
C SER A 142 0.95 -12.91 2.81
N VAL A 143 0.41 -14.13 2.80
CA VAL A 143 1.18 -15.37 2.91
C VAL A 143 0.62 -16.39 1.94
N LEU A 144 1.50 -17.04 1.17
CA LEU A 144 1.15 -18.02 0.15
C LEU A 144 1.94 -19.31 0.36
N HIS A 145 1.41 -20.42 -0.13
CA HIS A 145 2.01 -21.74 -0.03
C HIS A 145 2.56 -22.19 -1.38
N CYS A 146 3.75 -22.80 -1.39
CA CYS A 146 4.33 -23.43 -2.55
C CYS A 146 3.96 -24.91 -2.57
N PRO A 147 3.20 -25.40 -3.58
CA PRO A 147 2.83 -26.81 -3.68
C PRO A 147 3.95 -27.68 -4.27
N HIS A 148 5.11 -27.10 -4.61
CA HIS A 148 6.21 -27.85 -5.21
C HIS A 148 6.87 -28.76 -4.17
N ASN A 149 6.98 -30.06 -4.46
CA ASN A 149 7.57 -31.04 -3.55
C ASN A 149 9.02 -30.71 -3.17
N GLY A 150 9.82 -30.19 -4.11
CA GLY A 150 11.20 -29.77 -3.83
C GLY A 150 11.32 -28.55 -2.89
N CYS A 151 10.22 -27.84 -2.64
CA CYS A 151 10.16 -26.75 -1.67
C CYS A 151 9.54 -27.19 -0.34
N PHE A 152 9.31 -28.50 -0.13
CA PHE A 152 8.78 -29.08 1.11
C PHE A 152 7.52 -28.40 1.65
N GLY A 153 6.65 -27.91 0.77
CA GLY A 153 5.43 -27.22 1.18
C GLY A 153 5.68 -25.86 1.85
N MET A 154 6.78 -25.19 1.52
CA MET A 154 7.14 -23.93 2.16
C MET A 154 6.08 -22.85 1.99
N THR A 155 5.89 -22.09 3.06
CA THR A 155 4.98 -20.95 3.12
C THR A 155 5.80 -19.67 3.07
N VAL A 156 5.47 -18.77 2.16
CA VAL A 156 6.24 -17.56 1.89
C VAL A 156 5.43 -16.29 2.12
N ASN A 157 6.08 -15.25 2.63
CA ASN A 157 5.53 -13.90 2.61
C ASN A 157 5.41 -13.43 1.16
N ARG A 158 4.21 -13.00 0.76
CA ARG A 158 3.90 -12.63 -0.62
C ARG A 158 4.73 -11.46 -1.12
N ASP A 159 4.92 -10.44 -0.29
CA ASP A 159 5.63 -9.21 -0.66
C ASP A 159 7.14 -9.47 -0.74
N ALA A 160 7.69 -10.27 0.18
CA ALA A 160 9.09 -10.70 0.13
C ALA A 160 9.38 -11.60 -1.08
N ASN A 161 8.45 -12.50 -1.43
CA ASN A 161 8.57 -13.31 -2.63
C ASN A 161 8.53 -12.43 -3.90
N ALA A 162 7.62 -11.45 -3.94
CA ALA A 162 7.54 -10.50 -5.06
C ALA A 162 8.82 -9.68 -5.21
N SER A 163 9.41 -9.18 -4.11
CA SER A 163 10.66 -8.42 -4.18
C SER A 163 11.84 -9.26 -4.67
N ARG A 164 11.93 -10.54 -4.29
CA ARG A 164 12.94 -11.47 -4.83
C ARG A 164 12.77 -11.69 -6.33
N ASN A 165 11.54 -11.89 -6.80
CA ASN A 165 11.26 -11.99 -8.24
C ASN A 165 11.65 -10.71 -9.00
N ILE A 166 11.32 -9.54 -8.45
CA ILE A 166 11.71 -8.24 -9.04
C ILE A 166 13.23 -8.12 -9.11
N LEU A 167 13.95 -8.54 -8.07
CA LEU A 167 15.42 -8.54 -8.07
C LEU A 167 15.98 -9.44 -9.18
N HIS A 168 15.45 -10.66 -9.33
CA HIS A 168 15.89 -11.57 -10.40
C HIS A 168 15.66 -10.99 -11.80
N LEU A 169 14.49 -10.37 -12.02
CA LEU A 169 14.19 -9.69 -13.30
C LEU A 169 15.15 -8.52 -13.55
N LEU A 170 15.43 -7.71 -12.53
CA LEU A 170 16.40 -6.61 -12.63
C LEU A 170 17.80 -7.12 -12.97
N GLN A 171 18.26 -8.19 -12.32
CA GLN A 171 19.58 -8.78 -12.58
C GLN A 171 19.71 -9.23 -14.03
N ARG A 172 18.67 -9.87 -14.59
CA ARG A 172 18.62 -10.28 -16.00
C ARG A 172 18.67 -9.08 -16.94
N GLN A 173 17.85 -8.05 -16.68
CA GLN A 173 17.87 -6.81 -17.46
C GLN A 173 19.25 -6.14 -17.48
N VAL A 174 19.93 -6.07 -16.32
CA VAL A 174 21.28 -5.48 -16.21
C VAL A 174 22.32 -6.34 -16.95
N GLN A 175 22.16 -7.65 -16.94
CA GLN A 175 23.04 -8.59 -17.66
C GLN A 175 22.75 -8.69 -19.16
N GLY A 176 21.71 -8.02 -19.66
CA GLY A 176 21.28 -8.12 -21.06
C GLY A 176 20.70 -9.49 -21.44
N THR A 177 20.31 -10.29 -20.45
CA THR A 177 19.62 -11.57 -20.69
C THR A 177 18.10 -11.39 -20.52
N PRO A 178 17.27 -12.01 -21.39
CA PRO A 178 15.81 -11.90 -21.32
C PRO A 178 15.19 -12.58 -20.09
#